data_AF-A0AB33T6B3-F1
#
_entry.id   AF-A0AB33T6B3-F1
#
_cell.length_a   1.000
_cell.length_b   1.000
_cell.length_c   1.000
_cell.angle_alpha   90.00
_cell.angle_beta   90.00
_cell.angle_gamma   90.00
#
_symmetry.space_group_name_H-M   'P 1'
#
loop_
_entity.id
_entity.type
_entity.pdbx_description
1 polymer ?
#
loop_
_entity_poly.entity_id
_entity_poly.type
_entity_poly.pdbx_seq_one_letter_code
_entity_poly.pdbx_strand_id
1 'polypeptide(L)'
;MPRVVYGNSFSENGWPMVNSEECTWVTVPGTSVSLQIQNGQPLAILRAFAADFNAYVEPLRDPDSACWTPTNSVPTSNHLSGTACDFNWNDHPFQVSYAGFSSRETATVRELLDFYEQTVFWGQDWQSPKDAMHFQVGYNTYQNPHTADFIARKIRADGFSTFRRSNKPNGGAPILAAATGLSEARSAEILPAVSDGLKASQCTNVNRIAMWLAQVGHESVSFKYTEEIAKGGRYAPYIGRTWIQITWDYNYRAFSEWCFERGLVPTRDYFVVNYRELADLKWAGLGASWYWTEQRPMNALTDAGDSATWKAGSITYRGFEAVTAAINGGTNGLADRRDRYNRALLQGEALLQLLNQEEDDMFTDDDRNLLRQVAGVRRPSLSPLRHLDEGDVNTCAGFAWTADGLTHPQFVAMAAKYGHMDSIRLLGEVAGADPVKYPDRQEDAALAKAILADVYAANPAALQRFVAQNGA
;
A
#
# COMPACT_ATOMS: atom_id res chain seq x y z
N MET A 1 -30.74 -32.31 -7.18
CA MET A 1 -32.09 -32.05 -6.66
C MET A 1 -31.92 -31.17 -5.45
N PRO A 2 -32.62 -30.02 -5.34
CA PRO A 2 -32.50 -29.14 -4.17
C PRO A 2 -32.79 -29.89 -2.88
N ARG A 3 -32.16 -29.46 -1.78
CA ARG A 3 -32.49 -29.95 -0.44
C ARG A 3 -33.98 -29.70 -0.16
N VAL A 4 -34.64 -30.60 0.57
CA VAL A 4 -36.02 -30.37 1.06
C VAL A 4 -35.95 -30.10 2.55
N VAL A 5 -36.42 -28.93 2.98
CA VAL A 5 -36.49 -28.54 4.40
C VAL A 5 -37.91 -28.11 4.71
N TYR A 6 -38.53 -28.72 5.73
CA TYR A 6 -39.94 -28.46 6.09
C TYR A 6 -40.94 -28.60 4.92
N GLY A 7 -40.65 -29.48 3.96
CA GLY A 7 -41.47 -29.70 2.77
C GLY A 7 -41.19 -28.72 1.61
N ASN A 8 -40.25 -27.78 1.76
CA ASN A 8 -39.92 -26.79 0.74
C ASN A 8 -38.57 -27.11 0.07
N SER A 9 -38.53 -27.03 -1.26
CA SER A 9 -37.30 -27.13 -2.06
C SER A 9 -36.66 -25.78 -2.37
N PHE A 10 -37.41 -24.69 -2.18
CA PHE A 10 -37.00 -23.32 -2.48
C PHE A 10 -37.34 -22.41 -1.29
N SER A 11 -36.49 -21.43 -1.03
CA SER A 11 -36.72 -20.39 -0.02
C SER A 11 -37.63 -19.28 -0.55
N GLU A 12 -37.96 -18.35 0.33
CA GLU A 12 -38.89 -17.25 0.09
C GLU A 12 -38.47 -16.35 -1.10
N ASN A 13 -37.18 -16.13 -1.32
CA ASN A 13 -36.67 -15.37 -2.47
C ASN A 13 -36.56 -16.19 -3.77
N GLY A 14 -36.97 -17.46 -3.75
CA GLY A 14 -37.00 -18.35 -4.92
C GLY A 14 -35.70 -19.11 -5.22
N TRP A 15 -34.69 -19.03 -4.33
CA TRP A 15 -33.46 -19.81 -4.46
C TRP A 15 -33.61 -21.24 -3.90
N PRO A 16 -32.91 -22.23 -4.48
CA PRO A 16 -32.99 -23.61 -4.01
C PRO A 16 -32.38 -23.74 -2.61
N MET A 17 -33.04 -24.48 -1.73
CA MET A 17 -32.50 -24.85 -0.42
C MET A 17 -31.26 -25.72 -0.60
N VAL A 18 -30.25 -25.55 0.27
CA VAL A 18 -28.95 -26.24 0.15
C VAL A 18 -28.46 -26.80 1.48
N ASN A 19 -27.56 -27.77 1.37
CA ASN A 19 -26.77 -28.24 2.51
C ASN A 19 -25.45 -27.45 2.64
N SER A 20 -24.73 -27.67 3.73
CA SER A 20 -23.45 -27.02 4.02
C SER A 20 -22.40 -27.24 2.93
N GLU A 21 -22.43 -28.39 2.25
CA GLU A 21 -21.46 -28.78 1.21
C GLU A 21 -21.61 -27.95 -0.08
N GLU A 22 -22.76 -27.31 -0.26
CA GLU A 22 -23.06 -26.41 -1.37
C GLU A 22 -22.86 -24.94 -0.96
N CYS A 23 -22.27 -24.70 0.21
CA CYS A 23 -21.88 -23.39 0.70
C CYS A 23 -20.37 -23.32 0.93
N THR A 24 -19.81 -22.11 0.84
CA THR A 24 -18.40 -21.83 1.12
C THR A 24 -18.29 -20.87 2.29
N TRP A 25 -17.41 -21.20 3.25
CA TRP A 25 -16.94 -20.23 4.23
C TRP A 25 -16.01 -19.24 3.55
N VAL A 26 -16.36 -17.96 3.58
CA VAL A 26 -15.55 -16.90 3.01
C VAL A 26 -15.30 -15.81 4.05
N THR A 27 -14.04 -15.40 4.18
CA THR A 27 -13.70 -14.19 4.92
C THR A 27 -14.10 -12.99 4.06
N VAL A 28 -14.92 -12.10 4.63
CA VAL A 28 -15.39 -10.90 3.96
C VAL A 28 -14.19 -9.97 3.67
N PRO A 29 -13.99 -9.50 2.43
CA PRO A 29 -12.91 -8.58 2.12
C PRO A 29 -12.92 -7.32 3.01
N GLY A 30 -11.75 -6.93 3.51
CA GLY A 30 -11.60 -5.77 4.41
C GLY A 30 -11.93 -6.03 5.89
N THR A 31 -12.18 -7.28 6.29
CA THR A 31 -12.53 -7.65 7.67
C THR A 31 -12.06 -9.08 8.00
N SER A 32 -12.10 -9.47 9.28
CA SER A 32 -11.84 -10.85 9.73
C SER A 32 -13.12 -11.71 9.83
N VAL A 33 -14.29 -11.12 9.58
CA VAL A 33 -15.59 -11.81 9.67
C VAL A 33 -15.71 -12.86 8.58
N SER A 34 -16.14 -14.06 8.95
CA SER A 34 -16.36 -15.16 8.00
C SER A 34 -17.83 -15.51 7.90
N LEU A 35 -18.31 -15.71 6.66
CA LEU A 35 -19.70 -16.00 6.35
C LEU A 35 -19.80 -17.28 5.52
N GLN A 36 -20.77 -18.14 5.82
CA GLN A 36 -21.05 -19.35 5.04
C GLN A 36 -22.16 -19.07 4.02
N ILE A 37 -21.83 -18.99 2.73
CA ILE A 37 -22.75 -18.53 1.68
C ILE A 37 -22.90 -19.60 0.60
N GLN A 38 -24.10 -19.73 0.02
CA GLN A 38 -24.35 -20.66 -1.10
C GLN A 38 -23.41 -20.37 -2.28
N ASN A 39 -22.82 -21.44 -2.82
CA ASN A 39 -21.88 -21.37 -3.93
C ASN A 39 -22.53 -20.75 -5.19
N GLY A 40 -21.71 -20.08 -6.02
CA GLY A 40 -22.14 -19.47 -7.27
C GLY A 40 -22.52 -18.00 -7.13
N GLN A 41 -23.63 -17.59 -7.73
CA GLN A 41 -24.06 -16.19 -7.76
C GLN A 41 -24.32 -15.59 -6.36
N PRO A 42 -24.92 -16.29 -5.38
CA PRO A 42 -25.11 -15.76 -4.03
C PRO A 42 -23.77 -15.43 -3.35
N LEU A 43 -22.78 -16.32 -3.45
CA LEU A 43 -21.43 -16.10 -2.95
C LEU A 43 -20.79 -14.85 -3.56
N ALA A 44 -20.95 -14.62 -4.86
CA ALA A 44 -20.41 -13.44 -5.52
C ALA A 44 -21.07 -12.14 -5.02
N ILE A 45 -22.40 -12.14 -4.89
CA ILE A 45 -23.19 -10.96 -4.55
C ILE A 45 -23.04 -10.62 -3.06
N LEU A 46 -23.32 -11.57 -2.17
CA LEU A 46 -23.40 -11.33 -0.73
C LEU A 46 -22.02 -11.08 -0.11
N ARG A 47 -20.96 -11.72 -0.62
CA ARG A 47 -19.57 -11.42 -0.18
C ARG A 47 -19.20 -9.96 -0.48
N ALA A 48 -19.51 -9.50 -1.68
CA ALA A 48 -19.23 -8.13 -2.09
C ALA A 48 -20.10 -7.13 -1.31
N PHE A 49 -21.38 -7.46 -1.11
CA PHE A 49 -22.30 -6.61 -0.36
C PHE A 49 -21.87 -6.47 1.10
N ALA A 50 -21.44 -7.57 1.73
CA ALA A 50 -20.89 -7.55 3.08
C ALA A 50 -19.61 -6.69 3.17
N ALA A 51 -18.73 -6.75 2.16
CA ALA A 51 -17.53 -5.90 2.12
C ALA A 51 -17.87 -4.41 1.98
N ASP A 52 -18.91 -4.07 1.22
CA ASP A 52 -19.39 -2.70 1.06
C ASP A 52 -20.07 -2.18 2.31
N PHE A 53 -20.89 -3.01 2.95
CA PHE A 53 -21.51 -2.70 4.23
C PHE A 53 -20.43 -2.41 5.28
N ASN A 54 -19.44 -3.31 5.42
CA ASN A 54 -18.31 -3.15 6.33
C ASN A 54 -17.52 -1.84 6.10
N ALA A 55 -17.33 -1.45 4.85
CA ALA A 55 -16.51 -0.29 4.50
C ALA A 55 -17.25 1.05 4.63
N TYR A 56 -18.54 1.09 4.34
CA TYR A 56 -19.26 2.36 4.15
C TYR A 56 -20.47 2.57 5.07
N VAL A 57 -21.01 1.50 5.65
CA VAL A 57 -22.12 1.58 6.61
C VAL A 57 -21.54 1.50 8.02
N GLU A 58 -21.07 0.32 8.42
CA GLU A 58 -20.42 0.10 9.71
C GLU A 58 -19.61 -1.21 9.70
N PRO A 59 -18.59 -1.37 10.56
CA PRO A 59 -17.79 -2.60 10.61
C PRO A 59 -18.61 -3.84 11.00
N LEU A 60 -18.39 -4.95 10.30
CA LEU A 60 -18.99 -6.25 10.64
C LEU A 60 -18.26 -6.90 11.82
N ARG A 61 -18.99 -7.69 12.61
CA ARG A 61 -18.45 -8.41 13.78
C ARG A 61 -18.71 -9.92 13.73
N ASP A 62 -17.78 -10.68 14.33
CA ASP A 62 -17.82 -12.14 14.45
C ASP A 62 -17.46 -12.55 15.90
N PRO A 63 -18.30 -13.33 16.60
CA PRO A 63 -19.63 -13.78 16.19
C PRO A 63 -20.69 -12.70 16.42
N ASP A 64 -21.20 -12.14 15.34
CA ASP A 64 -22.38 -11.24 15.34
C ASP A 64 -23.02 -11.11 13.95
N SER A 65 -22.54 -11.88 12.97
CA SER A 65 -23.02 -11.89 11.59
C SER A 65 -22.99 -13.31 11.05
N ALA A 66 -24.01 -13.71 10.30
CA ALA A 66 -24.12 -15.08 9.77
C ALA A 66 -24.99 -15.14 8.51
N CYS A 67 -24.79 -16.17 7.68
CA CYS A 67 -25.57 -16.38 6.45
C CYS A 67 -26.30 -17.74 6.42
N TRP A 68 -25.65 -18.85 6.04
CA TRP A 68 -26.34 -20.14 5.98
C TRP A 68 -26.60 -20.76 7.36
N THR A 69 -27.77 -21.38 7.54
CA THR A 69 -28.10 -22.18 8.73
C THR A 69 -28.73 -23.52 8.34
N PRO A 70 -28.47 -24.62 9.07
CA PRO A 70 -29.08 -25.91 8.77
C PRO A 70 -30.59 -25.97 9.10
N THR A 71 -31.07 -25.14 10.03
CA THR A 71 -32.47 -25.09 10.49
C THR A 71 -32.85 -23.66 10.80
N ASN A 72 -34.13 -23.33 10.74
CA ASN A 72 -34.63 -21.98 11.03
C ASN A 72 -36.06 -22.06 11.60
N SER A 73 -36.47 -21.06 12.38
CA SER A 73 -37.86 -20.96 12.89
C SER A 73 -38.86 -20.61 11.79
N VAL A 74 -38.41 -20.02 10.68
CA VAL A 74 -39.22 -19.72 9.49
C VAL A 74 -38.98 -20.80 8.42
N PRO A 75 -40.00 -21.61 8.06
CA PRO A 75 -39.84 -22.74 7.13
C PRO A 75 -39.33 -22.38 5.72
N THR A 76 -39.53 -21.14 5.29
CA THR A 76 -39.11 -20.61 3.98
C THR A 76 -37.92 -19.66 4.08
N SER A 77 -37.23 -19.60 5.22
CA SER A 77 -36.12 -18.66 5.46
C SER A 77 -35.05 -18.74 4.38
N ASN A 78 -34.56 -17.58 3.96
CA ASN A 78 -33.47 -17.47 2.99
C ASN A 78 -32.10 -17.89 3.58
N HIS A 79 -31.96 -17.98 4.90
CA HIS A 79 -30.79 -18.60 5.56
C HIS A 79 -30.67 -20.10 5.27
N LEU A 80 -31.79 -20.81 5.03
CA LEU A 80 -31.78 -22.25 4.69
C LEU A 80 -31.24 -22.53 3.28
N SER A 81 -31.32 -21.53 2.39
CA SER A 81 -30.74 -21.57 1.04
C SER A 81 -29.35 -20.95 0.97
N GLY A 82 -28.84 -20.35 2.06
CA GLY A 82 -27.55 -19.67 2.07
C GLY A 82 -27.53 -18.38 1.24
N THR A 83 -28.71 -17.77 1.05
CA THR A 83 -28.90 -16.54 0.27
C THR A 83 -29.38 -15.36 1.11
N ALA A 84 -29.31 -15.47 2.43
CA ALA A 84 -29.50 -14.36 3.37
C ALA A 84 -28.29 -14.22 4.29
N CYS A 85 -28.12 -13.02 4.82
CA CYS A 85 -27.15 -12.69 5.85
C CYS A 85 -27.79 -11.73 6.86
N ASP A 86 -27.58 -12.02 8.14
CA ASP A 86 -27.85 -11.08 9.23
C ASP A 86 -26.52 -10.44 9.62
N PHE A 87 -26.48 -9.11 9.71
CA PHE A 87 -25.31 -8.35 10.12
C PHE A 87 -25.52 -7.72 11.49
N ASN A 88 -24.51 -7.84 12.36
CA ASN A 88 -24.43 -7.22 13.69
C ASN A 88 -25.71 -7.38 14.54
N TRP A 89 -26.26 -8.60 14.66
CA TRP A 89 -27.60 -8.82 15.23
C TRP A 89 -27.78 -8.31 16.67
N ASN A 90 -26.70 -8.17 17.45
CA ASN A 90 -26.77 -7.61 18.80
C ASN A 90 -27.14 -6.12 18.81
N ASP A 91 -26.80 -5.37 17.75
CA ASP A 91 -27.08 -3.93 17.62
C ASP A 91 -28.41 -3.66 16.89
N HIS A 92 -28.95 -4.66 16.18
CA HIS A 92 -30.11 -4.51 15.30
C HIS A 92 -31.26 -5.49 15.69
N PRO A 93 -32.02 -5.21 16.76
CA PRO A 93 -33.06 -6.11 17.24
C PRO A 93 -34.16 -6.37 16.20
N PHE A 94 -34.53 -7.65 16.07
CA PHE A 94 -35.60 -8.14 15.20
C PHE A 94 -36.96 -7.48 15.51
N GLN A 95 -37.79 -7.27 14.49
CA GLN A 95 -39.12 -6.63 14.55
C GLN A 95 -39.12 -5.14 14.89
N VAL A 96 -37.95 -4.49 14.93
CA VAL A 96 -37.82 -3.06 15.17
C VAL A 96 -37.36 -2.37 13.88
N SER A 97 -38.15 -1.40 13.41
CA SER A 97 -37.87 -0.68 12.17
C SER A 97 -36.61 0.19 12.29
N TYR A 98 -35.67 0.03 11.36
CA TYR A 98 -34.37 0.73 11.30
C TYR A 98 -33.54 0.59 12.59
N ALA A 99 -33.72 -0.51 13.33
CA ALA A 99 -33.03 -0.72 14.59
C ALA A 99 -31.51 -0.61 14.42
N GLY A 100 -30.83 0.07 15.33
CA GLY A 100 -29.37 0.22 15.35
C GLY A 100 -28.78 1.19 14.32
N PHE A 101 -29.52 1.57 13.27
CA PHE A 101 -28.98 2.46 12.23
C PHE A 101 -29.23 3.95 12.50
N SER A 102 -28.20 4.76 12.30
CA SER A 102 -28.32 6.20 12.15
C SER A 102 -28.94 6.58 10.81
N SER A 103 -29.35 7.84 10.67
CA SER A 103 -29.86 8.38 9.39
C SER A 103 -28.81 8.34 8.28
N ARG A 104 -27.52 8.51 8.63
CA ARG A 104 -26.41 8.45 7.68
C ARG A 104 -26.19 7.03 7.19
N GLU A 105 -26.12 6.07 8.09
CA GLU A 105 -25.98 4.65 7.72
C GLU A 105 -27.17 4.18 6.89
N THR A 106 -28.39 4.55 7.28
CA THR A 106 -29.59 4.27 6.50
C THR A 106 -29.49 4.83 5.08
N ALA A 107 -29.03 6.07 4.91
CA ALA A 107 -28.85 6.67 3.59
C ALA A 107 -27.81 5.89 2.76
N THR A 108 -26.68 5.50 3.36
CA THR A 108 -25.67 4.68 2.67
C THR A 108 -26.23 3.31 2.27
N VAL A 109 -27.01 2.63 3.12
CA VAL A 109 -27.65 1.36 2.78
C VAL A 109 -28.59 1.54 1.58
N ARG A 110 -29.31 2.66 1.48
CA ARG A 110 -30.14 2.96 0.31
C ARG A 110 -29.32 3.12 -0.97
N GLU A 111 -28.21 3.85 -0.91
CA GLU A 111 -27.29 3.96 -2.04
C GLU A 111 -26.71 2.60 -2.46
N LEU A 112 -26.41 1.73 -1.49
CA LEU A 112 -25.98 0.36 -1.78
C LEU A 112 -27.08 -0.42 -2.51
N LEU A 113 -28.31 -0.43 -2.00
CA LEU A 113 -29.41 -1.14 -2.65
C LEU A 113 -29.68 -0.63 -4.08
N ASP A 114 -29.58 0.68 -4.30
CA ASP A 114 -29.69 1.29 -5.63
C ASP A 114 -28.56 0.81 -6.55
N PHE A 115 -27.30 0.80 -6.07
CA PHE A 115 -26.16 0.30 -6.83
C PHE A 115 -26.27 -1.20 -7.13
N TYR A 116 -26.85 -1.99 -6.22
CA TYR A 116 -27.03 -3.43 -6.38
C TYR A 116 -28.19 -3.79 -7.32
N GLU A 117 -28.91 -2.80 -7.89
CA GLU A 117 -29.86 -3.02 -8.98
C GLU A 117 -30.89 -4.14 -8.67
N GLN A 118 -31.45 -4.15 -7.45
CA GLN A 118 -32.39 -5.18 -6.94
C GLN A 118 -31.82 -6.60 -6.79
N THR A 119 -30.50 -6.80 -6.95
CA THR A 119 -29.86 -8.11 -6.69
C THR A 119 -29.67 -8.39 -5.20
N VAL A 120 -29.82 -7.37 -4.34
CA VAL A 120 -29.91 -7.48 -2.89
C VAL A 120 -31.20 -6.81 -2.42
N PHE A 121 -31.84 -7.41 -1.41
CA PHE A 121 -33.02 -6.90 -0.74
C PHE A 121 -32.75 -6.75 0.76
N TRP A 122 -33.34 -5.72 1.38
CA TRP A 122 -33.20 -5.42 2.80
C TRP A 122 -34.50 -5.75 3.54
N GLY A 123 -34.42 -6.63 4.56
CA GLY A 123 -35.56 -7.07 5.38
C GLY A 123 -36.30 -5.92 6.08
N GLN A 124 -35.65 -4.77 6.24
CA GLN A 124 -36.26 -3.53 6.69
C GLN A 124 -37.43 -3.06 5.80
N ASP A 125 -37.45 -3.47 4.54
CA ASP A 125 -38.47 -3.06 3.56
C ASP A 125 -39.71 -3.96 3.57
N TRP A 126 -39.69 -5.10 4.28
CA TRP A 126 -40.89 -5.91 4.48
C TRP A 126 -41.99 -5.14 5.20
N GLN A 127 -43.25 -5.50 4.95
CA GLN A 127 -44.37 -4.94 5.70
C GLN A 127 -44.39 -5.48 7.15
N SER A 128 -44.20 -6.79 7.31
CA SER A 128 -44.05 -7.45 8.60
C SER A 128 -43.40 -8.83 8.40
N PRO A 129 -42.45 -9.24 9.27
CA PRO A 129 -41.79 -8.42 10.29
C PRO A 129 -40.82 -7.40 9.68
N LYS A 130 -40.51 -6.34 10.43
CA LYS A 130 -39.37 -5.45 10.09
C LYS A 130 -38.09 -6.09 10.57
N ASP A 131 -37.08 -6.19 9.71
CA ASP A 131 -35.82 -6.83 10.07
C ASP A 131 -34.62 -6.04 9.54
N ALA A 132 -34.05 -5.18 10.40
CA ALA A 132 -33.01 -4.25 10.01
C ALA A 132 -31.64 -4.91 9.78
N MET A 133 -31.33 -6.00 10.50
CA MET A 133 -30.08 -6.76 10.30
C MET A 133 -30.09 -7.61 9.03
N HIS A 134 -31.28 -7.94 8.52
CA HIS A 134 -31.44 -8.96 7.49
C HIS A 134 -31.27 -8.43 6.07
N PHE A 135 -30.35 -9.01 5.33
CA PHE A 135 -30.16 -8.79 3.91
C PHE A 135 -30.22 -10.11 3.16
N GLN A 136 -30.73 -10.10 1.93
CA GLN A 136 -30.84 -11.30 1.12
C GLN A 136 -30.56 -11.03 -0.35
N VAL A 137 -30.23 -12.08 -1.10
CA VAL A 137 -30.29 -12.01 -2.56
C VAL A 137 -31.74 -11.66 -2.94
N GLY A 138 -31.89 -10.68 -3.82
CA GLY A 138 -33.17 -10.08 -4.18
C GLY A 138 -34.12 -11.06 -4.87
N TYR A 139 -35.39 -10.67 -4.94
CA TYR A 139 -36.44 -11.45 -5.61
C TYR A 139 -36.20 -11.56 -7.12
N ASN A 140 -36.69 -12.64 -7.73
CA ASN A 140 -36.60 -12.87 -9.19
C ASN A 140 -35.16 -12.87 -9.73
N THR A 141 -34.17 -13.26 -8.91
CA THR A 141 -32.75 -13.31 -9.29
C THR A 141 -32.28 -14.73 -9.66
N TYR A 142 -32.95 -15.78 -9.20
CA TYR A 142 -32.59 -17.16 -9.51
C TYR A 142 -32.83 -17.47 -11.00
N GLN A 143 -31.80 -17.98 -11.69
CA GLN A 143 -31.82 -18.25 -13.14
C GLN A 143 -32.20 -17.03 -14.01
N ASN A 144 -32.06 -15.82 -13.47
CA ASN A 144 -32.32 -14.58 -14.21
C ASN A 144 -31.02 -14.06 -14.84
N PRO A 145 -30.99 -13.77 -16.16
CA PRO A 145 -29.83 -13.18 -16.83
C PRO A 145 -29.34 -11.87 -16.21
N HIS A 146 -30.25 -11.08 -15.63
CA HIS A 146 -29.92 -9.84 -14.89
C HIS A 146 -28.87 -10.07 -13.81
N THR A 147 -29.00 -11.16 -13.05
CA THR A 147 -28.09 -11.50 -11.96
C THR A 147 -26.67 -11.78 -12.47
N ALA A 148 -26.55 -12.48 -13.61
CA ALA A 148 -25.26 -12.76 -14.23
C ALA A 148 -24.62 -11.49 -14.82
N ASP A 149 -25.42 -10.65 -15.46
CA ASP A 149 -24.99 -9.37 -16.02
C ASP A 149 -24.51 -8.40 -14.92
N PHE A 150 -25.24 -8.27 -13.82
CA PHE A 150 -24.83 -7.49 -12.65
C PHE A 150 -23.47 -7.95 -12.13
N ILE A 151 -23.29 -9.26 -11.91
CA ILE A 151 -22.00 -9.81 -11.44
C ILE A 151 -20.88 -9.45 -12.40
N ALA A 152 -21.09 -9.64 -13.71
CA ALA A 152 -20.08 -9.37 -14.72
C ALA A 152 -19.68 -7.89 -14.79
N ARG A 153 -20.63 -6.97 -14.60
CA ARG A 153 -20.38 -5.52 -14.68
C ARG A 153 -19.85 -4.92 -13.38
N LYS A 154 -20.28 -5.42 -12.23
CA LYS A 154 -20.22 -4.69 -10.95
C LYS A 154 -19.41 -5.40 -9.87
N ILE A 155 -19.16 -6.70 -10.00
CA ILE A 155 -18.45 -7.49 -8.98
C ILE A 155 -17.04 -7.84 -9.49
N ARG A 156 -16.03 -7.53 -8.69
CA ARG A 156 -14.63 -7.81 -8.98
C ARG A 156 -14.26 -9.24 -8.57
N ALA A 157 -13.24 -9.77 -9.22
CA ALA A 157 -12.75 -11.13 -8.95
C ALA A 157 -12.22 -11.30 -7.50
N ASP A 158 -11.69 -10.23 -6.91
CA ASP A 158 -11.19 -10.19 -5.52
C ASP A 158 -12.30 -10.17 -4.45
N GLY A 159 -13.56 -10.10 -4.86
CA GLY A 159 -14.71 -10.17 -3.97
C GLY A 159 -15.24 -8.82 -3.48
N PHE A 160 -14.69 -7.70 -3.95
CA PHE A 160 -15.31 -6.39 -3.79
C PHE A 160 -16.32 -6.10 -4.91
N SER A 161 -17.25 -5.18 -4.67
CA SER A 161 -17.99 -4.54 -5.74
C SER A 161 -17.25 -3.31 -6.26
N THR A 162 -17.84 -2.67 -7.26
CA THR A 162 -17.40 -1.39 -7.83
C THR A 162 -18.15 -0.20 -7.21
N PHE A 163 -18.92 -0.43 -6.14
CA PHE A 163 -19.56 0.64 -5.39
C PHE A 163 -18.50 1.51 -4.73
N ARG A 164 -18.49 2.81 -5.08
CA ARG A 164 -17.50 3.80 -4.63
C ARG A 164 -16.03 3.33 -4.81
N ARG A 165 -15.81 2.39 -5.73
CA ARG A 165 -14.51 1.83 -6.09
C ARG A 165 -14.41 1.80 -7.62
N SER A 166 -13.20 1.89 -8.16
CA SER A 166 -13.04 1.73 -9.61
C SER A 166 -13.29 0.26 -10.01
N ASN A 167 -13.55 0.02 -11.32
CA ASN A 167 -13.63 -1.33 -11.90
C ASN A 167 -12.29 -2.11 -11.82
N LYS A 168 -11.22 -1.49 -11.32
CA LYS A 168 -9.91 -2.08 -11.09
C LYS A 168 -9.60 -2.06 -9.59
N PRO A 169 -8.82 -3.01 -9.06
CA PRO A 169 -8.21 -2.81 -7.76
C PRO A 169 -7.39 -1.52 -7.79
N ASN A 170 -7.67 -0.59 -6.88
CA ASN A 170 -6.91 0.63 -6.71
C ASN A 170 -5.85 0.38 -5.63
N GLY A 171 -4.60 0.72 -5.92
CA GLY A 171 -3.46 0.55 -5.02
C GLY A 171 -2.69 -0.75 -5.26
N GLY A 172 -1.38 -0.69 -5.06
CA GLY A 172 -0.50 -1.85 -5.31
C GLY A 172 -0.76 -3.03 -4.37
N ALA A 173 -1.26 -2.80 -3.16
CA ALA A 173 -1.42 -3.85 -2.15
C ALA A 173 -2.55 -4.85 -2.48
N PRO A 174 -3.79 -4.45 -2.84
CA PRO A 174 -4.81 -5.37 -3.32
C PRO A 174 -4.40 -6.15 -4.57
N ILE A 175 -3.70 -5.50 -5.51
CA ILE A 175 -3.20 -6.13 -6.73
C ILE A 175 -2.18 -7.21 -6.39
N LEU A 176 -1.25 -6.89 -5.50
CA LEU A 176 -0.24 -7.83 -5.06
C LEU A 176 -0.86 -8.99 -4.28
N ALA A 177 -1.88 -8.74 -3.46
CA ALA A 177 -2.63 -9.77 -2.74
C ALA A 177 -3.31 -10.74 -3.71
N ALA A 178 -4.03 -10.22 -4.70
CA ALA A 178 -4.67 -11.04 -5.74
C ALA A 178 -3.65 -11.84 -6.57
N ALA A 179 -2.52 -11.23 -6.93
CA ALA A 179 -1.46 -11.89 -7.71
C ALA A 179 -0.73 -13.00 -6.94
N THR A 180 -0.57 -12.85 -5.62
CA THR A 180 0.26 -13.75 -4.80
C THR A 180 -0.56 -14.73 -3.96
N GLY A 181 -1.82 -14.41 -3.66
CA GLY A 181 -2.66 -15.13 -2.69
C GLY A 181 -2.34 -14.78 -1.23
N LEU A 182 -1.62 -13.67 -0.98
CA LEU A 182 -1.37 -13.14 0.37
C LEU A 182 -2.57 -12.32 0.87
N SER A 183 -2.60 -12.03 2.18
CA SER A 183 -3.53 -11.03 2.71
C SER A 183 -3.13 -9.63 2.26
N GLU A 184 -4.10 -8.73 2.11
CA GLU A 184 -3.83 -7.33 1.75
C GLU A 184 -2.88 -6.65 2.73
N ALA A 185 -2.99 -6.92 4.03
CA ALA A 185 -2.09 -6.38 5.03
C ALA A 185 -0.63 -6.82 4.80
N ARG A 186 -0.41 -8.10 4.50
CA ARG A 186 0.94 -8.58 4.18
C ARG A 186 1.43 -8.01 2.86
N SER A 187 0.55 -7.92 1.86
CA SER A 187 0.89 -7.31 0.57
C SER A 187 1.26 -5.84 0.70
N ALA A 188 0.56 -5.06 1.53
CA ALA A 188 0.90 -3.68 1.82
C ALA A 188 2.29 -3.55 2.48
N GLU A 189 2.59 -4.41 3.46
CA GLU A 189 3.89 -4.41 4.14
C GLU A 189 5.06 -4.66 3.17
N ILE A 190 4.91 -5.60 2.24
CA ILE A 190 6.00 -5.99 1.32
C ILE A 190 6.01 -5.21 0.01
N LEU A 191 4.97 -4.43 -0.29
CA LEU A 191 4.80 -3.74 -1.56
C LEU A 191 6.01 -2.86 -1.92
N PRO A 192 6.63 -2.09 -1.00
CA PRO A 192 7.86 -1.35 -1.30
C PRO A 192 8.99 -2.25 -1.80
N ALA A 193 9.30 -3.32 -1.07
CA ALA A 193 10.37 -4.24 -1.46
C ALA A 193 10.05 -4.97 -2.78
N VAL A 194 8.79 -5.34 -3.03
CA VAL A 194 8.37 -5.92 -4.32
C VAL A 194 8.54 -4.91 -5.45
N SER A 195 8.09 -3.66 -5.27
CA SER A 195 8.20 -2.63 -6.30
C SER A 195 9.66 -2.33 -6.65
N ASP A 196 10.52 -2.17 -5.64
CA ASP A 196 11.95 -1.95 -5.83
C ASP A 196 12.61 -3.12 -6.56
N GLY A 197 12.27 -4.35 -6.18
CA GLY A 197 12.74 -5.55 -6.86
C GLY A 197 12.32 -5.61 -8.33
N LEU A 198 11.04 -5.34 -8.63
CA LEU A 198 10.52 -5.32 -10.00
C LEU A 198 11.17 -4.23 -10.86
N LYS A 199 11.36 -3.03 -10.31
CA LYS A 199 12.03 -1.90 -10.98
C LYS A 199 13.49 -2.22 -11.28
N ALA A 200 14.24 -2.69 -10.27
CA ALA A 200 15.65 -3.04 -10.42
C ALA A 200 15.83 -4.25 -11.37
N SER A 201 14.88 -5.18 -11.41
CA SER A 201 14.84 -6.29 -12.37
C SER A 201 14.44 -5.89 -13.79
N GLN A 202 14.01 -4.65 -14.03
CA GLN A 202 13.42 -4.20 -15.30
C GLN A 202 12.23 -5.07 -15.75
N CYS A 203 11.42 -5.51 -14.78
CA CYS A 203 10.18 -6.23 -15.03
C CYS A 203 9.06 -5.23 -15.37
N THR A 204 9.10 -4.67 -16.58
CA THR A 204 8.23 -3.56 -17.01
C THR A 204 7.00 -3.99 -17.80
N ASN A 205 6.69 -5.29 -17.85
CA ASN A 205 5.53 -5.83 -18.55
C ASN A 205 4.88 -6.95 -17.73
N VAL A 206 3.63 -7.27 -18.07
CA VAL A 206 2.78 -8.27 -17.36
C VAL A 206 3.49 -9.61 -17.18
N ASN A 207 4.08 -10.16 -18.25
CA ASN A 207 4.71 -11.49 -18.21
C ASN A 207 5.94 -11.52 -17.30
N ARG A 208 6.78 -10.49 -17.36
CA ARG A 208 7.96 -10.36 -16.50
C ARG A 208 7.57 -10.18 -15.04
N ILE A 209 6.58 -9.34 -14.74
CA ILE A 209 6.10 -9.14 -13.36
C ILE A 209 5.51 -10.44 -12.82
N ALA A 210 4.65 -11.12 -13.59
CA ALA A 210 4.07 -12.39 -13.19
C ALA A 210 5.14 -13.46 -12.93
N MET A 211 6.15 -13.56 -13.80
CA MET A 211 7.24 -14.53 -13.62
C MET A 211 8.09 -14.22 -12.39
N TRP A 212 8.39 -12.93 -12.17
CA TRP A 212 9.14 -12.48 -11.00
C TRP A 212 8.39 -12.84 -9.71
N LEU A 213 7.10 -12.49 -9.62
CA LEU A 213 6.27 -12.80 -8.46
C LEU A 213 6.17 -14.31 -8.20
N ALA A 214 6.07 -15.11 -9.26
CA ALA A 214 5.97 -16.56 -9.16
C ALA A 214 7.24 -17.22 -8.64
N GLN A 215 8.38 -16.89 -9.25
CA GLN A 215 9.66 -17.51 -8.91
C GLN A 215 10.16 -17.03 -7.55
N VAL A 216 10.17 -15.72 -7.30
CA VAL A 216 10.60 -15.13 -6.03
C VAL A 216 9.66 -15.53 -4.89
N GLY A 217 8.36 -15.56 -5.17
CA GLY A 217 7.36 -16.04 -4.22
C GLY A 217 7.57 -17.51 -3.84
N HIS A 218 8.00 -18.37 -4.77
CA HIS A 218 8.33 -19.77 -4.43
C HIS A 218 9.57 -19.86 -3.54
N GLU A 219 10.68 -19.22 -3.92
CA GLU A 219 11.96 -19.29 -3.18
C GLU A 219 11.86 -18.75 -1.74
N SER A 220 10.93 -17.83 -1.49
CA SER A 220 10.74 -17.17 -0.19
C SER A 220 9.58 -17.70 0.65
N VAL A 221 8.93 -18.80 0.21
CA VAL A 221 7.73 -19.37 0.85
C VAL A 221 6.60 -18.32 0.93
N SER A 222 6.20 -17.81 -0.23
CA SER A 222 5.25 -16.71 -0.40
C SER A 222 5.69 -15.42 0.30
N PHE A 223 6.93 -14.97 0.06
CA PHE A 223 7.49 -13.74 0.61
C PHE A 223 7.54 -13.71 2.15
N LYS A 224 7.47 -14.90 2.79
CA LYS A 224 7.40 -15.03 4.25
C LYS A 224 8.76 -14.85 4.91
N TYR A 225 9.82 -15.39 4.30
CA TYR A 225 11.15 -15.42 4.91
C TYR A 225 12.15 -14.62 4.08
N THR A 226 12.87 -13.72 4.74
CA THR A 226 14.03 -12.98 4.20
C THR A 226 15.36 -13.54 4.70
N GLU A 227 15.32 -14.54 5.57
CA GLU A 227 16.47 -15.24 6.12
C GLU A 227 16.18 -16.75 6.20
N GLU A 228 17.18 -17.57 5.89
CA GLU A 228 17.17 -19.01 6.03
C GLU A 228 16.92 -19.44 7.48
N ILE A 229 16.08 -20.47 7.66
CA ILE A 229 15.76 -21.01 8.98
C ILE A 229 16.96 -21.77 9.58
N ALA A 230 17.72 -22.51 8.76
CA ALA A 230 18.87 -23.29 9.17
C ALA A 230 20.14 -22.41 9.26
N LYS A 231 20.62 -22.13 10.48
CA LYS A 231 21.72 -21.17 10.69
C LYS A 231 23.12 -21.78 10.87
N GLY A 232 23.23 -23.11 11.00
CA GLY A 232 24.48 -23.84 11.27
C GLY A 232 25.11 -24.52 10.05
N GLY A 233 24.74 -24.09 8.83
CA GLY A 233 25.16 -24.74 7.58
C GLY A 233 26.59 -24.40 7.13
N ARG A 234 27.01 -25.06 6.05
CA ARG A 234 28.37 -24.97 5.46
C ARG A 234 28.86 -23.57 5.08
N TYR A 235 27.95 -22.62 4.94
CA TYR A 235 28.22 -21.24 4.51
C TYR A 235 27.98 -20.22 5.64
N ALA A 236 27.75 -20.68 6.88
CA ALA A 236 27.65 -19.77 8.03
C ALA A 236 28.95 -18.93 8.19
N PRO A 237 28.86 -17.63 8.50
CA PRO A 237 27.65 -16.86 8.85
C PRO A 237 26.83 -16.32 7.65
N TYR A 238 27.31 -16.52 6.43
CA TYR A 238 26.70 -16.07 5.17
C TYR A 238 25.61 -17.03 4.67
N ILE A 239 24.65 -17.30 5.54
CA ILE A 239 23.45 -18.11 5.27
C ILE A 239 22.52 -17.46 4.25
N GLY A 240 21.49 -18.18 3.78
CA GLY A 240 20.56 -17.64 2.81
C GLY A 240 19.83 -16.40 3.32
N ARG A 241 19.91 -15.29 2.59
CA ARG A 241 19.15 -14.06 2.87
C ARG A 241 18.52 -13.49 1.61
N THR A 242 17.61 -12.54 1.80
CA THR A 242 16.68 -12.00 0.78
C THR A 242 15.69 -13.06 0.29
N TRP A 243 14.80 -12.70 -0.62
CA TRP A 243 13.80 -13.63 -1.16
C TRP A 243 14.36 -14.66 -2.15
N ILE A 244 15.63 -14.55 -2.57
CA ILE A 244 16.29 -15.49 -3.51
C ILE A 244 17.41 -16.32 -2.85
N GLN A 245 17.53 -16.30 -1.52
CA GLN A 245 18.51 -17.09 -0.77
C GLN A 245 19.97 -16.86 -1.21
N ILE A 246 20.42 -15.60 -1.20
CA ILE A 246 21.83 -15.26 -1.39
C ILE A 246 22.62 -15.92 -0.25
N THR A 247 23.58 -16.77 -0.61
CA THR A 247 24.45 -17.56 0.30
C THR A 247 25.91 -17.34 -0.06
N TRP A 248 26.84 -17.64 0.86
CA TRP A 248 28.29 -17.49 0.71
C TRP A 248 28.83 -16.06 0.74
N ASP A 249 30.00 -15.90 1.33
CA ASP A 249 30.69 -14.62 1.49
C ASP A 249 30.96 -13.91 0.15
N TYR A 250 31.35 -14.65 -0.88
CA TYR A 250 31.64 -14.09 -2.19
C TYR A 250 30.40 -13.52 -2.89
N ASN A 251 29.21 -14.12 -2.70
CA ASN A 251 27.97 -13.55 -3.25
C ASN A 251 27.50 -12.33 -2.43
N TYR A 252 27.68 -12.34 -1.11
CA TYR A 252 27.43 -11.17 -0.27
C TYR A 252 28.32 -10.00 -0.69
N ARG A 253 29.59 -10.25 -1.01
CA ARG A 253 30.51 -9.25 -1.57
C ARG A 253 30.05 -8.74 -2.92
N ALA A 254 29.73 -9.63 -3.86
CA ALA A 254 29.26 -9.25 -5.19
C ALA A 254 27.96 -8.42 -5.14
N PHE A 255 27.03 -8.77 -4.24
CA PHE A 255 25.83 -7.98 -4.00
C PHE A 255 26.13 -6.61 -3.36
N SER A 256 27.11 -6.56 -2.45
CA SER A 256 27.57 -5.30 -1.85
C SER A 256 28.16 -4.35 -2.88
N GLU A 257 28.99 -4.86 -3.80
CA GLU A 257 29.57 -4.09 -4.91
C GLU A 257 28.47 -3.56 -5.84
N TRP A 258 27.50 -4.40 -6.19
CA TRP A 258 26.35 -4.02 -7.01
C TRP A 258 25.50 -2.91 -6.37
N CYS A 259 25.28 -2.99 -5.05
CA CYS A 259 24.59 -1.96 -4.28
C CYS A 259 25.41 -0.66 -4.19
N PHE A 260 26.72 -0.76 -3.98
CA PHE A 260 27.63 0.39 -3.87
C PHE A 260 27.67 1.20 -5.18
N GLU A 261 27.74 0.51 -6.32
CA GLU A 261 27.73 1.16 -7.64
C GLU A 261 26.43 1.91 -7.95
N ARG A 262 25.36 1.61 -7.19
CA ARG A 262 24.05 2.27 -7.27
C ARG A 262 23.82 3.26 -6.12
N GLY A 263 24.83 3.50 -5.27
CA GLY A 263 24.73 4.40 -4.12
C GLY A 263 23.81 3.92 -2.99
N LEU A 264 23.45 2.63 -2.97
CA LEU A 264 22.54 2.06 -1.98
C LEU A 264 23.23 1.74 -0.64
N VAL A 265 24.55 1.53 -0.67
CA VAL A 265 25.38 1.24 0.52
C VAL A 265 26.70 2.02 0.44
N PRO A 266 27.32 2.35 1.59
CA PRO A 266 28.50 3.23 1.63
C PRO A 266 29.82 2.54 1.29
N THR A 267 29.90 1.21 1.31
CA THR A 267 31.15 0.47 1.01
C THR A 267 30.91 -0.75 0.10
N ARG A 268 31.95 -1.15 -0.63
CA ARG A 268 31.91 -2.30 -1.55
C ARG A 268 31.80 -3.66 -0.85
N ASP A 269 32.07 -3.73 0.44
CA ASP A 269 32.02 -4.95 1.26
C ASP A 269 30.93 -4.91 2.34
N TYR A 270 29.96 -3.99 2.20
CA TYR A 270 28.97 -3.67 3.23
C TYR A 270 28.29 -4.90 3.84
N PHE A 271 27.76 -5.83 3.03
CA PHE A 271 27.10 -7.03 3.56
C PHE A 271 28.08 -8.14 3.93
N VAL A 272 29.37 -8.04 3.61
CA VAL A 272 30.37 -8.95 4.22
C VAL A 272 30.55 -8.58 5.70
N VAL A 273 30.63 -7.28 5.99
CA VAL A 273 30.78 -6.75 7.36
C VAL A 273 29.46 -6.81 8.13
N ASN A 274 28.38 -6.32 7.51
CA ASN A 274 27.04 -6.18 8.09
C ASN A 274 26.09 -7.29 7.60
N TYR A 275 26.57 -8.53 7.53
CA TYR A 275 25.87 -9.66 6.88
C TYR A 275 24.45 -9.92 7.39
N ARG A 276 24.14 -9.54 8.64
CA ARG A 276 22.78 -9.70 9.21
C ARG A 276 21.79 -8.74 8.59
N GLU A 277 22.21 -7.53 8.23
CA GLU A 277 21.32 -6.52 7.64
C GLU A 277 20.75 -6.97 6.30
N LEU A 278 21.40 -7.91 5.59
CA LEU A 278 20.86 -8.45 4.34
C LEU A 278 19.53 -9.20 4.53
N ALA A 279 19.12 -9.48 5.78
CA ALA A 279 17.82 -10.05 6.11
C ALA A 279 16.71 -8.99 6.20
N ASP A 280 17.03 -7.70 6.21
CA ASP A 280 16.02 -6.64 6.30
C ASP A 280 15.15 -6.62 5.04
N LEU A 281 13.85 -6.39 5.22
CA LEU A 281 12.85 -6.43 4.15
C LEU A 281 13.20 -5.51 2.97
N LYS A 282 13.79 -4.34 3.23
CA LYS A 282 14.21 -3.38 2.19
C LYS A 282 15.20 -3.96 1.17
N TRP A 283 15.98 -4.97 1.55
CA TRP A 283 16.92 -5.64 0.65
C TRP A 283 16.34 -6.87 -0.03
N ALA A 284 15.17 -7.36 0.41
CA ALA A 284 14.64 -8.65 0.00
C ALA A 284 14.33 -8.70 -1.51
N GLY A 285 13.69 -7.65 -2.04
CA GLY A 285 13.43 -7.51 -3.47
C GLY A 285 14.68 -7.14 -4.28
N LEU A 286 15.57 -6.31 -3.73
CA LEU A 286 16.82 -5.93 -4.38
C LEU A 286 17.78 -7.12 -4.56
N GLY A 287 17.88 -8.00 -3.57
CA GLY A 287 18.65 -9.24 -3.68
C GLY A 287 18.10 -10.18 -4.76
N ALA A 288 16.77 -10.31 -4.83
CA ALA A 288 16.11 -11.03 -5.93
C ALA A 288 16.44 -10.38 -7.28
N SER A 289 16.45 -9.05 -7.36
CA SER A 289 16.76 -8.33 -8.60
C SER A 289 18.20 -8.54 -9.08
N TRP A 290 19.18 -8.51 -8.16
CA TRP A 290 20.58 -8.79 -8.48
C TRP A 290 20.77 -10.18 -9.08
N TYR A 291 20.14 -11.21 -8.50
CA TYR A 291 20.18 -12.53 -9.09
C TYR A 291 19.52 -12.56 -10.48
N TRP A 292 18.36 -11.90 -10.59
CA TRP A 292 17.55 -11.84 -11.80
C TRP A 292 18.22 -11.15 -12.99
N THR A 293 19.13 -10.19 -12.74
CA THR A 293 19.79 -9.40 -13.78
C THR A 293 21.26 -9.76 -13.97
N GLU A 294 21.99 -9.95 -12.86
CA GLU A 294 23.45 -10.13 -12.91
C GLU A 294 23.84 -11.61 -12.94
N GLN A 295 23.11 -12.46 -12.21
CA GLN A 295 23.45 -13.89 -12.13
C GLN A 295 22.83 -14.69 -13.27
N ARG A 296 21.64 -14.31 -13.73
CA ARG A 296 20.90 -15.02 -14.78
C ARG A 296 20.21 -14.03 -15.70
N PRO A 297 20.06 -14.31 -17.01
CA PRO A 297 19.35 -13.43 -17.95
C PRO A 297 17.83 -13.67 -17.88
N MET A 298 17.21 -13.49 -16.72
CA MET A 298 15.85 -13.97 -16.46
C MET A 298 14.78 -13.27 -17.32
N ASN A 299 14.95 -11.98 -17.64
CA ASN A 299 14.06 -11.29 -18.58
C ASN A 299 14.10 -11.94 -19.97
N ALA A 300 15.28 -12.24 -20.49
CA ALA A 300 15.43 -12.84 -21.82
C ALA A 300 14.80 -14.25 -21.86
N LEU A 301 14.97 -15.02 -20.78
CA LEU A 301 14.33 -16.33 -20.64
C LEU A 301 12.80 -16.22 -20.56
N THR A 302 12.29 -15.20 -19.85
CA THR A 302 10.84 -14.97 -19.73
C THR A 302 10.24 -14.54 -21.07
N ASP A 303 10.89 -13.62 -21.77
CA ASP A 303 10.43 -13.09 -23.06
C ASP A 303 10.46 -14.14 -24.18
N ALA A 304 11.41 -15.08 -24.11
CA ALA A 304 11.51 -16.18 -25.07
C ALA A 304 10.33 -17.18 -24.97
N GLY A 305 9.58 -17.17 -23.87
CA GLY A 305 8.42 -18.05 -23.68
C GLY A 305 8.77 -19.53 -23.91
N ASP A 306 7.98 -20.23 -24.71
CA ASP A 306 8.19 -21.66 -25.01
C ASP A 306 9.53 -21.96 -25.72
N SER A 307 10.12 -20.96 -26.38
CA SER A 307 11.43 -21.08 -27.03
C SER A 307 12.61 -20.90 -26.07
N ALA A 308 12.37 -20.55 -24.80
CA ALA A 308 13.41 -20.38 -23.79
C ALA A 308 14.24 -21.66 -23.63
N THR A 309 15.55 -21.49 -23.43
CA THR A 309 16.47 -22.62 -23.25
C THR A 309 17.44 -22.35 -22.12
N TRP A 310 17.68 -23.33 -21.26
CA TRP A 310 18.66 -23.23 -20.20
C TRP A 310 19.38 -24.55 -19.98
N LYS A 311 20.70 -24.51 -19.86
CA LYS A 311 21.52 -25.71 -19.62
C LYS A 311 22.01 -25.70 -18.18
N ALA A 312 21.63 -26.72 -17.40
CA ALA A 312 22.18 -26.97 -16.07
C ALA A 312 22.87 -28.33 -16.07
N GLY A 313 24.20 -28.34 -15.91
CA GLY A 313 25.01 -29.54 -16.09
C GLY A 313 24.88 -30.11 -17.51
N SER A 314 24.51 -31.39 -17.62
CA SER A 314 24.28 -32.08 -18.91
C SER A 314 22.85 -31.94 -19.45
N ILE A 315 21.91 -31.39 -18.66
CA ILE A 315 20.50 -31.32 -19.02
C ILE A 315 20.20 -29.97 -19.65
N THR A 316 19.41 -29.98 -20.73
CA THR A 316 18.91 -28.78 -21.38
C THR A 316 17.40 -28.69 -21.20
N TYR A 317 16.95 -27.68 -20.48
CA TYR A 317 15.56 -27.37 -20.20
C TYR A 317 14.99 -26.44 -21.27
N ARG A 318 13.66 -26.48 -21.45
CA ARG A 318 12.92 -25.69 -22.44
C ARG A 318 11.73 -24.96 -21.81
N GLY A 319 11.32 -23.85 -22.40
CA GLY A 319 10.14 -23.09 -21.98
C GLY A 319 10.17 -22.71 -20.50
N PHE A 320 9.05 -22.91 -19.80
CA PHE A 320 8.93 -22.61 -18.37
C PHE A 320 9.90 -23.41 -17.47
N GLU A 321 10.30 -24.61 -17.87
CA GLU A 321 11.31 -25.39 -17.14
C GLU A 321 12.69 -24.73 -17.23
N ALA A 322 13.01 -24.08 -18.36
CA ALA A 322 14.26 -23.34 -18.51
C ALA A 322 14.35 -22.18 -17.52
N VAL A 323 13.25 -21.44 -17.34
CA VAL A 323 13.15 -20.35 -16.37
C VAL A 323 13.33 -20.87 -14.94
N THR A 324 12.67 -21.98 -14.60
CA THR A 324 12.77 -22.60 -13.27
C THR A 324 14.18 -23.14 -13.00
N ALA A 325 14.78 -23.81 -13.98
CA ALA A 325 16.11 -24.38 -13.87
C ALA A 325 17.22 -23.32 -13.80
N ALA A 326 17.00 -22.13 -14.37
CA ALA A 326 17.93 -21.01 -14.24
C ALA A 326 18.10 -20.57 -12.79
N ILE A 327 17.03 -20.64 -11.99
CA ILE A 327 17.01 -20.25 -10.57
C ILE A 327 17.44 -21.41 -9.68
N ASN A 328 16.78 -22.55 -9.80
CA ASN A 328 16.92 -23.65 -8.84
C ASN A 328 17.94 -24.73 -9.27
N GLY A 329 18.47 -24.64 -10.50
CA GLY A 329 19.36 -25.67 -11.06
C GLY A 329 18.65 -26.94 -11.54
N GLY A 330 17.32 -26.95 -11.54
CA GLY A 330 16.46 -28.05 -11.99
C GLY A 330 14.98 -27.64 -11.95
N THR A 331 14.06 -28.60 -11.85
CA THR A 331 12.60 -28.36 -11.89
C THR A 331 11.91 -28.55 -10.54
N ASN A 332 12.63 -28.36 -9.42
CA ASN A 332 12.01 -28.50 -8.11
C ASN A 332 10.89 -27.45 -7.93
N GLY A 333 9.72 -27.90 -7.46
CA GLY A 333 8.55 -27.04 -7.25
C GLY A 333 7.89 -26.53 -8.54
N LEU A 334 8.13 -27.15 -9.70
CA LEU A 334 7.64 -26.67 -11.00
C LEU A 334 6.12 -26.41 -11.04
N ALA A 335 5.33 -27.29 -10.43
CA ALA A 335 3.87 -27.15 -10.37
C ALA A 335 3.45 -25.89 -9.58
N ASP A 336 3.97 -25.71 -8.36
CA ASP A 336 3.67 -24.55 -7.52
C ASP A 336 4.11 -23.24 -8.20
N ARG A 337 5.29 -23.21 -8.83
CA ARG A 337 5.76 -22.04 -9.60
C ARG A 337 4.81 -21.72 -10.75
N ARG A 338 4.30 -22.73 -11.46
CA ARG A 338 3.34 -22.56 -12.56
C ARG A 338 2.00 -22.04 -12.04
N ASP A 339 1.50 -22.54 -10.93
CA ASP A 339 0.25 -22.08 -10.34
C ASP A 339 0.34 -20.62 -9.88
N ARG A 340 1.46 -20.23 -9.26
CA ARG A 340 1.74 -18.82 -8.92
C ARG A 340 1.81 -17.94 -10.16
N TYR A 341 2.49 -18.40 -11.21
CA TYR A 341 2.60 -17.67 -12.47
C TYR A 341 1.24 -17.44 -13.11
N ASN A 342 0.40 -18.48 -13.17
CA ASN A 342 -0.96 -18.38 -13.70
C ASN A 342 -1.82 -17.44 -12.86
N ARG A 343 -1.75 -17.51 -11.51
CA ARG A 343 -2.47 -16.58 -10.61
C ARG A 343 -2.10 -15.13 -10.84
N ALA A 344 -0.80 -14.85 -10.98
CA ALA A 344 -0.32 -13.50 -11.26
C ALA A 344 -0.74 -13.04 -12.66
N LEU A 345 -0.60 -13.88 -13.68
CA LEU A 345 -1.03 -13.55 -15.05
C LEU A 345 -2.51 -13.19 -15.16
N LEU A 346 -3.39 -13.80 -14.36
CA LEU A 346 -4.82 -13.47 -14.35
C LEU A 346 -5.10 -12.00 -13.97
N GLN A 347 -4.15 -11.30 -13.34
CA GLN A 347 -4.31 -9.88 -13.00
C GLN A 347 -4.06 -8.95 -14.21
N GLY A 348 -3.46 -9.45 -15.30
CA GLY A 348 -3.24 -8.70 -16.53
C GLY A 348 -2.49 -7.38 -16.30
N GLU A 349 -2.96 -6.31 -16.95
CA GLU A 349 -2.34 -4.97 -16.86
C GLU A 349 -2.36 -4.36 -15.45
N ALA A 350 -3.19 -4.85 -14.52
CA ALA A 350 -3.17 -4.37 -13.14
C ALA A 350 -1.79 -4.56 -12.50
N LEU A 351 -1.04 -5.61 -12.90
CA LEU A 351 0.33 -5.83 -12.42
C LEU A 351 1.26 -4.64 -12.67
N LEU A 352 1.03 -3.83 -13.71
CA LEU A 352 1.86 -2.66 -14.01
C LEU A 352 1.78 -1.60 -12.90
N GLN A 353 0.69 -1.56 -12.14
CA GLN A 353 0.56 -0.65 -11.00
C GLN A 353 1.50 -1.02 -9.84
N LEU A 354 2.07 -2.23 -9.80
CA LEU A 354 3.10 -2.58 -8.82
C LEU A 354 4.41 -1.81 -9.05
N LEU A 355 4.62 -1.27 -10.25
CA LEU A 355 5.74 -0.39 -10.59
C LEU A 355 5.45 1.06 -10.22
N ASN A 356 4.18 1.44 -10.26
CA ASN A 356 3.72 2.76 -9.93
C ASN A 356 3.41 2.79 -8.43
N GLN A 357 4.47 2.96 -7.65
CA GLN A 357 4.31 3.70 -6.40
C GLN A 357 4.11 5.16 -6.81
N GLU A 358 2.91 5.48 -7.29
CA GLU A 358 2.35 6.74 -6.80
C GLU A 358 2.39 6.54 -5.30
N GLU A 359 3.23 7.32 -4.62
CA GLU A 359 3.19 7.46 -3.17
C GLU A 359 1.73 7.41 -2.79
N ASP A 360 1.32 6.51 -1.89
CA ASP A 360 -0.03 6.58 -1.29
C ASP A 360 -0.14 8.00 -0.75
N ASP A 361 -0.71 8.86 -1.57
CA ASP A 361 -0.61 10.29 -1.42
C ASP A 361 -1.58 10.58 -0.30
N MET A 362 -1.04 10.72 0.91
CA MET A 362 -1.83 11.12 2.07
C MET A 362 -2.56 12.46 1.84
N PHE A 363 -2.28 13.14 0.72
CA PHE A 363 -2.99 14.29 0.24
C PHE A 363 -3.81 13.93 -1.01
N THR A 364 -5.13 13.95 -0.87
CA THR A 364 -6.03 13.98 -2.01
C THR A 364 -5.79 15.23 -2.86
N ASP A 365 -6.28 15.27 -4.10
CA ASP A 365 -6.27 16.50 -4.90
C ASP A 365 -6.98 17.66 -4.19
N ASP A 366 -7.99 17.35 -3.37
CA ASP A 366 -8.68 18.33 -2.53
C ASP A 366 -7.77 18.84 -1.40
N ASP A 367 -6.97 17.98 -0.77
CA ASP A 367 -6.00 18.41 0.23
C ASP A 367 -4.87 19.25 -0.40
N ARG A 368 -4.41 18.87 -1.59
CA ARG A 368 -3.42 19.65 -2.36
C ARG A 368 -4.00 21.01 -2.76
N ASN A 369 -5.27 21.06 -3.16
CA ASN A 369 -5.95 22.31 -3.47
C ASN A 369 -6.17 23.15 -2.22
N LEU A 370 -6.53 22.56 -1.08
CA LEU A 370 -6.63 23.24 0.20
C LEU A 370 -5.27 23.81 0.62
N LEU A 371 -4.19 23.03 0.49
CA LEU A 371 -2.83 23.50 0.78
C LEU A 371 -2.42 24.64 -0.16
N ARG A 372 -2.73 24.57 -1.46
CA ARG A 372 -2.50 25.67 -2.41
C ARG A 372 -3.32 26.91 -2.06
N GLN A 373 -4.58 26.74 -1.66
CA GLN A 373 -5.44 27.86 -1.23
C GLN A 373 -4.88 28.50 0.05
N VAL A 374 -4.57 27.71 1.07
CA VAL A 374 -4.01 28.19 2.34
C VAL A 374 -2.65 28.84 2.13
N ALA A 375 -1.79 28.27 1.27
CA ALA A 375 -0.49 28.83 0.93
C ALA A 375 -0.58 30.06 0.00
N GLY A 376 -1.70 30.29 -0.68
CA GLY A 376 -1.91 31.40 -1.60
C GLY A 376 -2.59 32.63 -0.99
N VAL A 377 -3.27 32.48 0.16
CA VAL A 377 -3.93 33.61 0.84
C VAL A 377 -2.89 34.49 1.54
N ARG A 378 -2.69 35.69 1.01
CA ARG A 378 -1.92 36.74 1.70
C ARG A 378 -2.77 37.39 2.79
N ARG A 379 -2.13 37.83 3.87
CA ARG A 379 -2.76 38.42 5.06
C ARG A 379 -2.04 39.71 5.47
N PRO A 380 -2.74 40.65 6.13
CA PRO A 380 -2.11 41.85 6.66
C PRO A 380 -1.23 41.50 7.87
N SER A 381 -0.17 42.27 8.10
CA SER A 381 0.66 42.12 9.31
C SER A 381 -0.15 42.48 10.56
N LEU A 382 0.04 41.71 11.62
CA LEU A 382 -0.50 42.02 12.95
C LEU A 382 0.46 42.89 13.78
N SER A 383 1.64 43.23 13.24
CA SER A 383 2.58 44.11 13.95
C SER A 383 1.94 45.47 14.23
N PRO A 384 2.07 46.01 15.45
CA PRO A 384 1.64 47.38 15.76
C PRO A 384 2.54 48.44 15.09
N LEU A 385 3.69 48.05 14.53
CA LEU A 385 4.64 48.91 13.82
C LEU A 385 4.65 48.67 12.30
N ARG A 386 3.62 48.02 11.76
CA ARG A 386 3.45 47.83 10.30
C ARG A 386 3.33 49.16 9.57
N HIS A 387 3.72 49.25 8.29
CA HIS A 387 3.54 50.51 7.55
C HIS A 387 2.04 50.83 7.42
N LEU A 388 1.72 52.13 7.47
CA LEU A 388 0.33 52.61 7.52
C LEU A 388 -0.52 52.13 6.32
N ASP A 389 0.12 51.91 5.17
CA ASP A 389 -0.53 51.48 3.91
C ASP A 389 0.02 50.16 3.36
N GLU A 390 0.57 49.26 4.20
CA GLU A 390 1.33 48.09 3.72
C GLU A 390 0.52 46.97 3.05
N GLY A 391 -0.81 47.03 3.12
CA GLY A 391 -1.71 46.03 2.53
C GLY A 391 -1.46 44.60 3.04
N ASP A 392 -1.81 43.61 2.22
CA ASP A 392 -1.55 42.20 2.52
C ASP A 392 -0.10 41.83 2.19
N VAL A 393 0.65 41.42 3.20
CA VAL A 393 2.11 41.28 3.10
C VAL A 393 2.59 39.88 2.80
N ASN A 394 1.98 38.83 3.37
CA ASN A 394 2.51 37.48 3.19
C ASN A 394 1.49 36.37 3.44
N THR A 395 1.83 35.15 3.01
CA THR A 395 1.05 33.92 3.23
C THR A 395 1.52 33.19 4.48
N CYS A 396 0.77 32.20 4.97
CA CYS A 396 1.18 31.44 6.17
C CYS A 396 2.57 30.79 6.02
N ALA A 397 2.83 30.18 4.86
CA ALA A 397 4.15 29.60 4.56
C ALA A 397 5.23 30.68 4.43
N GLY A 398 4.91 31.80 3.77
CA GLY A 398 5.82 32.92 3.63
C GLY A 398 6.15 33.59 4.97
N PHE A 399 5.24 33.64 5.94
CA PHE A 399 5.52 34.15 7.29
C PHE A 399 6.60 33.32 8.01
N ALA A 400 6.63 32.00 7.84
CA ALA A 400 7.68 31.16 8.42
C ALA A 400 9.06 31.47 7.81
N TRP A 401 9.13 31.66 6.49
CA TRP A 401 10.35 32.06 5.79
C TRP A 401 10.79 33.49 6.15
N THR A 402 9.86 34.43 6.24
CA THR A 402 10.15 35.79 6.71
C THR A 402 10.59 35.79 8.17
N ALA A 403 10.05 34.90 9.00
CA ALA A 403 10.48 34.74 10.39
C ALA A 403 11.95 34.30 10.46
N ASP A 404 12.40 33.34 9.64
CA ASP A 404 13.83 33.01 9.53
C ASP A 404 14.66 34.25 9.15
N GLY A 405 14.29 34.94 8.07
CA GLY A 405 15.01 36.14 7.60
C GLY A 405 15.08 37.30 8.62
N LEU A 406 14.13 37.41 9.54
CA LEU A 406 14.13 38.41 10.62
C LEU A 406 14.84 37.93 11.89
N THR A 407 14.63 36.67 12.28
CA THR A 407 15.16 36.13 13.54
C THR A 407 16.62 35.71 13.41
N HIS A 408 17.05 35.19 12.27
CA HIS A 408 18.42 34.75 12.05
C HIS A 408 19.43 35.91 12.24
N PRO A 409 19.27 37.11 11.63
CA PRO A 409 20.14 38.25 11.90
C PRO A 409 20.16 38.66 13.39
N GLN A 410 19.01 38.62 14.06
CA GLN A 410 18.90 38.97 15.47
C GLN A 410 19.69 37.99 16.36
N PHE A 411 19.54 36.69 16.15
CA PHE A 411 20.25 35.67 16.94
C PHE A 411 21.74 35.60 16.59
N VAL A 412 22.13 35.80 15.33
CA VAL A 412 23.54 35.91 14.92
C VAL A 412 24.20 37.11 15.62
N ALA A 413 23.56 38.28 15.60
CA ALA A 413 24.06 39.47 16.30
C ALA A 413 24.18 39.25 17.81
N MET A 414 23.16 38.64 18.43
CA MET A 414 23.17 38.32 19.86
C MET A 414 24.31 37.36 20.23
N ALA A 415 24.45 36.25 19.50
CA ALA A 415 25.50 35.26 19.74
C ALA A 415 26.89 35.87 19.55
N ALA A 416 27.07 36.71 18.52
CA ALA A 416 28.32 37.44 18.29
C ALA A 416 28.68 38.37 19.46
N LYS A 417 27.71 39.08 20.05
CA LYS A 417 27.93 39.90 21.27
C LYS A 417 28.44 39.08 22.46
N TYR A 418 27.99 37.83 22.59
CA TYR A 418 28.50 36.90 23.60
C TYR A 418 29.84 36.24 23.23
N GLY A 419 30.43 36.59 22.08
CA GLY A 419 31.72 36.09 21.63
C GLY A 419 31.65 34.75 20.89
N HIS A 420 30.50 34.37 20.34
CA HIS A 420 30.38 33.19 19.49
C HIS A 420 31.13 33.39 18.16
N MET A 421 32.22 32.66 17.96
CA MET A 421 33.19 32.93 16.89
C MET A 421 32.64 32.68 15.49
N ASP A 422 31.79 31.67 15.30
CA ASP A 422 31.22 31.39 13.98
C ASP A 422 30.23 32.47 13.54
N SER A 423 29.49 33.06 14.48
CA SER A 423 28.61 34.20 14.20
C SER A 423 29.41 35.44 13.81
N ILE A 424 30.55 35.68 14.49
CA ILE A 424 31.47 36.78 14.12
C ILE A 424 32.08 36.54 12.74
N ARG A 425 32.48 35.31 12.42
CA ARG A 425 33.03 34.94 11.11
C ARG A 425 32.01 35.13 10.00
N LEU A 426 30.78 34.66 10.21
CA LEU A 426 29.68 34.84 9.27
C LEU A 426 29.41 36.33 8.99
N LEU A 427 29.32 37.14 10.03
CA LEU A 427 29.16 38.59 9.87
C LEU A 427 30.35 39.21 9.11
N GLY A 428 31.58 38.76 9.38
CA GLY A 428 32.79 39.20 8.68
C GLY A 428 32.78 38.83 7.19
N GLU A 429 32.34 37.62 6.86
CA GLU A 429 32.16 37.15 5.48
C GLU A 429 31.15 38.03 4.72
N VAL A 430 29.96 38.25 5.30
CA VAL A 430 28.91 39.06 4.68
C VAL A 430 29.34 40.53 4.56
N ALA A 431 30.02 41.07 5.59
CA ALA A 431 30.60 42.42 5.55
C ALA A 431 31.67 42.56 4.44
N GLY A 432 32.37 41.47 4.11
CA GLY A 432 33.38 41.40 3.06
C GLY A 432 32.82 41.06 1.67
N ALA A 433 31.49 41.05 1.48
CA ALA A 433 30.89 40.69 0.19
C ALA A 433 31.39 41.59 -0.95
N ASP A 434 32.07 40.98 -1.92
CA ASP A 434 32.61 41.64 -3.11
C ASP A 434 31.46 42.30 -3.93
N PRO A 435 31.50 43.61 -4.21
CA PRO A 435 30.43 44.32 -4.93
C PRO A 435 30.24 43.89 -6.39
N VAL A 436 31.27 43.34 -7.03
CA VAL A 436 31.19 42.82 -8.40
C VAL A 436 30.62 41.42 -8.41
N LYS A 437 31.02 40.58 -7.44
CA LYS A 437 30.55 39.19 -7.34
C LYS A 437 29.14 39.08 -6.74
N TYR A 438 28.79 39.95 -5.80
CA TYR A 438 27.52 39.94 -5.06
C TYR A 438 26.86 41.34 -5.04
N PRO A 439 26.48 41.88 -6.21
CA PRO A 439 25.95 43.25 -6.32
C PRO A 439 24.59 43.43 -5.60
N ASP A 440 23.83 42.36 -5.41
CA ASP A 440 22.54 42.32 -4.72
C ASP A 440 22.65 42.27 -3.19
N ARG A 441 23.85 42.00 -2.66
CA ARG A 441 24.09 41.81 -1.22
C ARG A 441 24.70 43.04 -0.54
N GLN A 442 24.75 44.19 -1.21
CA GLN A 442 25.48 45.35 -0.70
C GLN A 442 24.81 46.01 0.51
N GLU A 443 23.48 45.96 0.59
CA GLU A 443 22.75 46.39 1.80
C GLU A 443 23.02 45.46 2.98
N ASP A 444 23.04 44.14 2.75
CA ASP A 444 23.40 43.15 3.78
C ASP A 444 24.82 43.35 4.28
N ALA A 445 25.76 43.64 3.38
CA ALA A 445 27.16 43.91 3.74
C ALA A 445 27.27 45.18 4.61
N ALA A 446 26.50 46.22 4.31
CA ALA A 446 26.43 47.43 5.12
C ALA A 446 25.82 47.15 6.51
N LEU A 447 24.73 46.36 6.58
CA LEU A 447 24.11 45.95 7.82
C LEU A 447 25.06 45.10 8.69
N ALA A 448 25.75 44.12 8.09
CA ALA A 448 26.71 43.27 8.79
C ALA A 448 27.89 44.07 9.37
N LYS A 449 28.40 45.08 8.63
CA LYS A 449 29.42 46.03 9.14
C LYS A 449 28.92 46.80 10.36
N ALA A 450 27.68 47.29 10.32
CA ALA A 450 27.07 48.00 11.46
C ALA A 450 26.89 47.10 12.68
N ILE A 451 26.44 45.85 12.48
CA ILE A 451 26.30 44.86 13.56
C ILE A 451 27.67 44.52 14.16
N LEU A 452 28.71 44.31 13.34
CA LEU A 452 30.07 44.05 13.85
C LEU A 452 30.60 45.22 14.68
N ALA A 453 30.37 46.47 14.25
CA ALA A 453 30.76 47.64 15.01
C ALA A 453 30.10 47.67 16.40
N ASP A 454 28.80 47.35 16.48
CA ASP A 454 28.05 47.26 17.74
C ASP A 454 28.51 46.08 18.63
N VAL A 455 28.79 44.91 18.01
CA VAL A 455 29.38 43.75 18.71
C VAL A 455 30.72 44.11 19.34
N TYR A 456 31.60 44.80 18.60
CA TYR A 456 32.92 45.19 19.08
C TYR A 456 32.86 46.26 20.18
N ALA A 457 31.89 47.18 20.10
CA ALA A 457 31.63 48.14 21.17
C ALA A 457 31.15 47.44 22.46
N ALA A 458 30.27 46.44 22.33
CA ALA A 458 29.70 45.72 23.46
C ALA A 458 30.66 44.69 24.10
N ASN A 459 31.58 44.10 23.34
CA ASN A 459 32.51 43.07 23.82
C ASN A 459 33.91 43.20 23.18
N PRO A 460 34.75 44.14 23.65
CA PRO A 460 36.10 44.36 23.11
C PRO A 460 37.02 43.13 23.17
N ALA A 461 36.77 42.20 24.11
CA ALA A 461 37.54 40.97 24.25
C ALA A 461 37.25 39.95 23.14
N ALA A 462 36.06 40.00 22.53
CA ALA A 462 35.74 39.20 21.36
C ALA A 462 36.52 39.67 20.11
N LEU A 463 36.69 40.99 19.95
CA LEU A 463 37.53 41.59 18.91
C LEU A 463 38.99 41.16 19.02
N GLN A 464 39.56 41.24 20.24
CA GLN A 464 40.95 40.82 20.48
C GLN A 464 41.18 39.34 20.15
N ARG A 465 40.23 38.46 20.48
CA ARG A 465 40.29 37.02 20.13
C ARG A 465 40.16 36.79 18.63
N PHE A 466 39.26 37.49 17.95
CA PHE A 466 39.07 37.36 16.51
C PHE A 466 40.31 37.80 15.71
N VAL A 467 40.89 38.97 16.05
CA VAL A 467 42.11 39.48 15.41
C VAL A 467 43.31 38.56 15.70
N ALA A 468 43.41 38.02 16.91
CA ALA A 468 44.48 37.08 17.28
C ALA A 468 44.42 35.75 16.51
N GLN A 469 43.24 35.31 16.06
CA GLN A 469 43.08 34.04 15.35
C GLN A 469 43.16 34.17 13.82
N ASN A 470 42.88 35.35 13.26
CA ASN A 470 42.74 35.52 11.80
C ASN A 470 43.75 36.49 11.17
N GLY A 471 44.63 37.12 11.96
CA GLY A 471 45.53 38.17 11.47
C GLY A 471 44.81 39.51 11.31
N ALA A 472 45.56 40.61 11.39
CA ALA A 472 45.05 41.98 11.35
C ALA A 472 44.44 42.36 10.01
#